data_AF-A0A1I7SBK9-F1
#
_entry.id   AF-A0A1I7SBK9-F1
#
_cell.length_a   1.000
_cell.length_b   1.000
_cell.length_c   1.000
_cell.angle_alpha   90.00
_cell.angle_beta   90.00
_cell.angle_gamma   90.00
#
_symmetry.space_group_name_H-M   'P 1'
#
loop_
_entity.id
_entity.type
_entity.pdbx_description
1 polymer ?
#
loop_
_entity_poly.entity_id
_entity_poly.type
_entity_poly.pdbx_seq_one_letter_code
_entity_poly.pdbx_strand_id
1 'polypeptide(L)'
;MKKRVILQRTLSLLPSVGVFTEETNELVSYEFLDVIGAITAQFTRLPHRRKGLGSAVEWKICAETWKRVGLIPYKAVSHNRPRVLKLSDNSPLWTQKLDESGSPRRAKFFMYHKQDMPKFEFYEN
;
A
#
# COMPACT_ATOMS: atom_id res chain seq x y z
N MET A 1 -15.83 2.15 16.57
CA MET A 1 -16.47 0.85 16.26
C MET A 1 -16.54 0.55 14.75
N LYS A 2 -17.08 1.44 13.88
CA LYS A 2 -17.20 1.21 12.42
C LYS A 2 -15.88 0.89 11.68
N LYS A 3 -14.76 1.57 11.99
CA LYS A 3 -13.45 1.35 11.32
C LYS A 3 -12.90 -0.08 11.50
N ARG A 4 -13.11 -0.70 12.67
CA ARG A 4 -12.66 -2.08 12.93
C ARG A 4 -13.40 -3.10 12.05
N VAL A 5 -14.70 -2.89 11.82
CA VAL A 5 -15.54 -3.78 11.01
C VAL A 5 -15.12 -3.76 9.54
N ILE A 6 -14.80 -2.58 8.99
CA ILE A 6 -14.37 -2.45 7.60
C ILE A 6 -13.04 -3.18 7.39
N LEU A 7 -12.05 -2.92 8.25
CA LEU A 7 -10.75 -3.58 8.14
C LEU A 7 -10.86 -5.10 8.30
N GLN A 8 -11.64 -5.59 9.27
CA GLN A 8 -11.87 -7.03 9.42
C GLN A 8 -12.50 -7.66 8.17
N ARG A 9 -13.48 -6.99 7.57
CA ARG A 9 -14.07 -7.47 6.30
C ARG A 9 -13.06 -7.50 5.17
N THR A 10 -12.28 -6.43 4.98
CA THR A 10 -11.21 -6.38 3.98
C THR A 10 -10.24 -7.54 4.16
N LEU A 11 -9.73 -7.75 5.37
CA LEU A 11 -8.78 -8.83 5.67
C LEU A 11 -9.40 -10.22 5.50
N SER A 12 -10.72 -10.38 5.67
CA SER A 12 -11.41 -11.66 5.47
C SER A 12 -11.68 -12.01 4.00
N LEU A 13 -11.79 -11.01 3.13
CA LEU A 13 -12.24 -11.19 1.74
C LEU A 13 -11.14 -10.98 0.72
N LEU A 14 -10.17 -10.10 1.02
CA LEU A 14 -9.14 -9.70 0.09
C LEU A 14 -7.76 -10.18 0.54
N PRO A 15 -6.81 -10.36 -0.39
CA PRO A 15 -5.45 -10.68 -0.06
C PRO A 15 -4.84 -9.70 0.96
N SER A 16 -4.16 -10.26 1.95
CA SER A 16 -3.35 -9.54 2.91
C SER A 16 -2.13 -10.38 3.25
N VAL A 17 -0.98 -9.74 3.43
CA VAL A 17 0.28 -10.41 3.77
C VAL A 17 0.87 -9.77 5.01
N GLY A 18 1.35 -10.60 5.93
CA GLY A 18 2.03 -10.18 7.14
C GLY A 18 3.25 -11.04 7.41
N VAL A 19 4.28 -10.43 8.00
CA VAL A 19 5.44 -11.11 8.57
C VAL A 19 5.34 -11.02 10.07
N PHE A 20 5.42 -12.17 10.73
CA PHE A 20 5.44 -12.31 12.18
C PHE A 20 6.83 -12.73 12.65
N THR A 21 7.23 -12.29 13.83
CA THR A 21 8.38 -12.86 14.53
C THR A 21 8.03 -14.25 15.04
N GLU A 22 8.98 -15.19 14.97
CA GLU A 22 8.75 -16.53 15.50
C GLU A 22 8.66 -16.54 17.02
N GLU A 23 9.55 -15.80 17.69
CA GLU A 23 9.66 -15.78 19.16
C GLU A 23 8.46 -15.13 19.85
N THR A 24 8.02 -13.96 19.35
CA THR A 24 7.00 -13.14 20.01
C THR A 24 5.65 -13.16 19.31
N ASN A 25 5.54 -13.81 18.15
CA ASN A 25 4.36 -13.79 17.29
C ASN A 25 3.85 -12.36 17.00
N GLU A 26 4.77 -11.40 16.89
CA GLU A 26 4.47 -10.00 16.66
C GLU A 26 4.42 -9.71 15.17
N LEU A 27 3.35 -9.05 14.69
CA LEU A 27 3.28 -8.55 13.33
C LEU A 27 4.26 -7.40 13.12
N VAL A 28 5.32 -7.62 12.33
CA VAL A 28 6.43 -6.68 12.13
C VAL A 28 6.45 -6.01 10.76
N SER A 29 5.83 -6.62 9.75
CA SER A 29 5.66 -6.04 8.43
C SER A 29 4.34 -6.49 7.81
N TYR A 30 3.61 -5.61 7.15
CA TYR A 30 2.36 -5.99 6.49
C TYR A 30 1.99 -5.08 5.31
N GLU A 31 1.10 -5.60 4.48
CA GLU A 31 0.47 -4.91 3.37
C GLU A 31 -0.83 -5.65 2.98
N PHE A 32 -1.83 -4.94 2.47
CA PHE A 32 -3.08 -5.57 2.02
C PHE A 32 -3.67 -4.92 0.78
N LEU A 33 -4.48 -5.69 0.07
CA LEU A 33 -5.23 -5.23 -1.09
C LEU A 33 -6.53 -4.56 -0.62
N ASP A 34 -6.85 -3.40 -1.18
CA ASP A 34 -8.13 -2.75 -0.98
C ASP A 34 -9.18 -3.16 -2.02
N VAL A 35 -10.40 -2.65 -1.84
CA VAL A 35 -11.56 -3.01 -2.68
C VAL A 35 -11.50 -2.47 -4.10
N ILE A 36 -10.58 -1.55 -4.41
CA ILE A 36 -10.38 -1.00 -5.76
C ILE A 36 -9.17 -1.61 -6.46
N GLY A 37 -8.51 -2.59 -5.84
CA GLY A 37 -7.33 -3.25 -6.38
C GLY A 37 -6.01 -2.53 -6.10
N ALA A 38 -6.02 -1.52 -5.22
CA ALA A 38 -4.80 -0.87 -4.78
C ALA A 38 -4.16 -1.66 -3.64
N ILE A 39 -2.85 -1.82 -3.71
CA ILE A 39 -2.07 -2.26 -2.56
C ILE A 39 -1.86 -1.06 -1.65
N THR A 40 -2.17 -1.24 -0.36
CA THR A 40 -2.18 -0.15 0.61
C THR A 40 -1.61 -0.57 1.97
N ALA A 41 -1.40 0.44 2.81
CA ALA A 41 -0.96 0.31 4.20
C ALA A 41 0.37 -0.46 4.38
N GLN A 42 1.29 -0.35 3.43
CA GLN A 42 2.63 -0.91 3.56
C GLN A 42 3.32 -0.34 4.80
N PHE A 43 3.66 -1.22 5.74
CA PHE A 43 4.32 -0.80 6.97
C PHE A 43 5.32 -1.84 7.46
N THR A 44 6.47 -1.37 7.92
CA THR A 44 7.46 -2.18 8.65
C THR A 44 7.83 -1.45 9.94
N ARG A 45 7.78 -2.17 11.07
CA ARG A 45 8.18 -1.65 12.39
C ARG A 45 9.65 -1.23 12.40
N LEU A 46 9.96 -0.12 13.08
CA LEU A 46 11.30 0.50 13.07
C LEU A 46 12.45 -0.49 13.33
N PRO A 47 12.40 -1.39 14.33
CA PRO A 47 13.48 -2.35 14.59
C PRO A 47 13.71 -3.38 13.47
N HIS A 48 12.75 -3.53 12.56
CA HIS A 48 12.76 -4.51 11.48
C HIS A 48 12.94 -3.86 10.09
N ARG A 49 13.12 -2.54 10.00
CA ARG A 49 13.38 -1.85 8.74
C ARG A 49 14.78 -2.15 8.20
N ARG A 50 14.96 -1.95 6.89
CA ARG A 50 16.21 -2.22 6.13
C ARG A 50 16.64 -3.69 6.10
N LYS A 51 15.73 -4.62 6.45
CA LYS A 51 15.94 -6.08 6.38
C LYS A 51 15.23 -6.74 5.18
N GLY A 52 14.83 -5.94 4.18
CA GLY A 52 14.09 -6.43 3.01
C GLY A 52 12.61 -6.80 3.24
N LEU A 53 12.11 -6.75 4.48
CA LEU A 53 10.74 -7.18 4.81
C LEU A 53 9.65 -6.43 4.05
N GLY A 54 9.80 -5.12 3.86
CA GLY A 54 8.85 -4.31 3.09
C GLY A 54 8.72 -4.78 1.65
N SER A 55 9.84 -5.12 1.00
CA SER A 55 9.83 -5.71 -0.34
C SER A 55 9.28 -7.13 -0.32
N ALA A 56 9.63 -7.96 0.67
CA ALA A 56 9.13 -9.32 0.76
C ALA A 56 7.60 -9.39 0.87
N VAL A 57 6.99 -8.52 1.70
CA VAL A 57 5.52 -8.45 1.78
C VAL A 57 4.93 -7.98 0.46
N GLU A 58 5.52 -6.97 -0.18
CA GLU A 58 5.06 -6.39 -1.45
C GLU A 58 5.06 -7.43 -2.59
N TRP A 59 6.14 -8.19 -2.74
CA TRP A 59 6.23 -9.29 -3.70
C TRP A 59 5.16 -10.34 -3.48
N LYS A 60 4.98 -10.75 -2.22
CA LYS A 60 4.02 -11.80 -1.87
C LYS A 60 2.60 -11.32 -2.11
N ILE A 61 2.23 -10.09 -1.74
CA ILE A 61 0.88 -9.58 -1.96
C ILE A 61 0.56 -9.43 -3.46
N CYS A 62 1.54 -9.05 -4.29
CA CYS A 62 1.36 -9.03 -5.74
C CYS A 62 1.04 -10.43 -6.28
N ALA A 63 1.81 -11.44 -5.87
CA ALA A 63 1.58 -12.82 -6.27
C ALA A 63 0.22 -13.35 -5.79
N GLU A 64 -0.18 -13.06 -4.55
CA GLU A 64 -1.47 -13.48 -4.00
C GLU A 64 -2.65 -12.77 -4.70
N THR A 65 -2.48 -11.49 -5.04
CA THR A 65 -3.50 -10.72 -5.76
C THR A 65 -3.77 -11.31 -7.14
N TRP A 66 -2.71 -11.60 -7.90
CA TRP A 66 -2.83 -12.27 -9.19
C TRP A 66 -3.49 -13.64 -9.05
N LYS A 67 -3.01 -14.48 -8.13
CA LYS A 67 -3.48 -15.87 -7.97
C LYS A 67 -4.93 -15.98 -7.49
N ARG A 68 -5.35 -15.12 -6.55
CA ARG A 68 -6.65 -15.25 -5.87
C ARG A 68 -7.74 -14.40 -6.47
N VAL A 69 -7.38 -13.27 -7.09
CA VAL A 69 -8.35 -12.27 -7.59
C VAL A 69 -8.24 -12.08 -9.10
N GLY A 70 -7.14 -12.52 -9.73
CA GLY A 70 -6.94 -12.35 -11.18
C GLY A 70 -6.70 -10.89 -11.58
N LEU A 71 -6.25 -10.05 -10.65
CA LEU A 71 -5.99 -8.62 -10.89
C LEU A 71 -4.49 -8.34 -10.95
N ILE A 72 -4.13 -7.34 -11.76
CA ILE A 72 -2.82 -6.70 -11.69
C ILE A 72 -2.95 -5.58 -10.65
N PRO A 73 -2.31 -5.70 -9.49
CA PRO A 73 -2.39 -4.67 -8.47
C PRO A 73 -1.68 -3.39 -8.92
N TYR A 74 -2.06 -2.27 -8.30
CA TYR A 74 -1.34 -1.01 -8.43
C TYR A 74 -1.08 -0.39 -7.05
N LYS A 75 -0.19 0.60 -6.99
CA LYS A 75 0.03 1.43 -5.81
C LYS A 75 0.19 2.89 -6.20
N ALA A 76 -0.13 3.78 -5.28
CA ALA A 76 0.23 5.19 -5.36
C ALA A 76 1.41 5.44 -4.43
N VAL A 77 2.39 6.24 -4.90
CA VAL A 77 3.58 6.60 -4.12
C VAL A 77 3.66 8.10 -3.99
N SER A 78 3.90 8.59 -2.77
CA SER A 78 4.09 10.01 -2.49
C SER A 78 5.24 10.62 -3.22
N HIS A 79 5.04 11.83 -3.72
CA HIS A 79 6.14 12.71 -4.11
C HIS A 79 6.89 13.24 -2.87
N ASN A 80 6.21 13.37 -1.71
CA ASN A 80 6.84 13.74 -0.44
C ASN A 80 7.65 12.61 0.21
N ARG A 81 7.74 11.45 -0.43
CA ARG A 81 8.53 10.30 0.00
C ARG A 81 9.56 9.96 -1.09
N PRO A 82 10.54 10.83 -1.38
CA PRO A 82 11.48 10.65 -2.48
C PRO A 82 12.26 9.33 -2.39
N ARG A 83 12.53 8.86 -1.17
CA ARG A 83 13.13 7.54 -0.94
C ARG A 83 12.24 6.40 -1.41
N VAL A 84 10.93 6.45 -1.14
CA VAL A 84 9.98 5.40 -1.53
C VAL A 84 9.75 5.44 -3.03
N LEU A 85 9.69 6.64 -3.62
CA LEU A 85 9.60 6.83 -5.06
C LEU A 85 10.81 6.18 -5.76
N LYS A 86 12.03 6.55 -5.34
CA LYS A 86 13.26 5.95 -5.87
C LYS A 86 13.31 4.42 -5.70
N LEU A 87 12.82 3.88 -4.58
CA LEU A 87 12.77 2.43 -4.39
C LEU A 87 11.75 1.76 -5.32
N SER A 88 10.63 2.43 -5.59
CA SER A 88 9.60 1.92 -6.49
C SER A 88 10.06 1.96 -7.95
N ASP A 89 10.71 3.04 -8.36
CA ASP A 89 11.25 3.20 -9.72
C ASP A 89 12.35 2.19 -10.04
N ASN A 90 13.13 1.78 -9.02
CA ASN A 90 14.18 0.76 -9.17
C ASN A 90 13.68 -0.67 -8.94
N SER A 91 12.38 -0.86 -8.63
CA SER A 91 11.84 -2.19 -8.36
C SER A 91 11.53 -2.91 -9.68
N PRO A 92 11.94 -4.18 -9.84
CA PRO A 92 11.57 -4.96 -11.01
C PRO A 92 10.07 -5.34 -11.04
N LEU A 93 9.34 -5.09 -9.95
CA LEU A 93 7.90 -5.37 -9.87
C LEU A 93 7.02 -4.26 -10.42
N TRP A 94 7.51 -3.02 -10.43
CA TRP A 94 6.69 -1.85 -10.69
C TRP A 94 7.08 -1.21 -12.00
N THR A 95 6.06 -0.86 -12.78
CA THR A 95 6.22 0.01 -13.93
C THR A 95 5.36 1.24 -13.71
N GLN A 96 5.95 2.40 -13.92
CA GLN A 96 5.24 3.67 -13.75
C GLN A 96 4.16 3.81 -14.82
N LYS A 97 2.92 4.12 -14.40
CA LYS A 97 1.85 4.39 -15.36
C LYS A 97 2.04 5.80 -15.91
N LEU A 98 2.27 5.90 -17.22
CA LEU A 98 2.40 7.17 -17.92
C LEU A 98 1.06 7.66 -18.47
N ASP A 99 0.94 8.97 -18.65
CA ASP A 99 -0.13 9.63 -19.40
C ASP A 99 0.19 9.71 -20.90
N GLU A 100 -0.69 10.36 -21.67
CA GLU A 100 -0.56 10.49 -23.13
C GLU A 100 0.68 11.30 -23.55
N SER A 101 1.21 12.15 -22.65
CA SER A 101 2.43 12.93 -22.88
C SER A 101 3.71 12.17 -22.53
N GLY A 102 3.60 10.94 -22.01
CA GLY A 102 4.74 10.18 -21.48
C GLY A 102 5.13 10.60 -20.06
N SER A 103 4.36 11.44 -19.38
CA SER A 103 4.62 11.87 -18.01
C SER A 103 3.98 10.91 -17.00
N PRO A 104 4.53 10.74 -15.78
CA PRO A 104 3.89 9.94 -14.74
C PRO A 104 2.48 10.43 -14.39
N ARG A 105 1.49 9.53 -14.41
CA ARG A 105 0.14 9.86 -13.95
C ARG A 105 0.18 10.25 -12.48
N ARG A 106 -0.32 11.45 -12.17
CA ARG A 106 -0.40 11.97 -10.80
C ARG A 106 -1.82 11.86 -10.27
N ALA A 107 -1.97 11.24 -9.11
CA ALA A 107 -3.22 11.23 -8.37
C ALA A 107 -3.21 12.34 -7.30
N LYS A 108 -4.36 12.99 -7.11
CA LYS A 108 -4.59 13.93 -6.00
C LYS A 108 -5.66 13.32 -5.09
N PHE A 109 -5.36 13.21 -3.80
CA PHE A 109 -6.29 12.68 -2.80
C PHE A 109 -6.86 13.84 -1.99
N PHE A 110 -8.18 13.83 -1.81
CA PHE A 110 -8.90 14.82 -1.01
C PHE A 110 -9.55 14.09 0.17
N MET A 111 -9.29 14.56 1.40
CA MET A 111 -9.92 14.03 2.60
C MET A 111 -11.10 14.91 3.00
N TYR A 112 -12.28 14.31 3.07
CA TYR A 112 -13.50 14.99 3.52
C TYR A 112 -13.76 14.66 4.98
N HIS A 113 -13.88 15.69 5.82
CA HIS A 113 -14.30 15.55 7.21
C HIS A 113 -15.78 15.90 7.33
N LYS A 114 -16.55 15.06 8.04
CA LYS A 114 -18.02 15.22 8.16
C LYS A 114 -18.45 16.51 8.86
N GLN A 115 -17.58 17.13 9.66
CA GLN A 115 -17.92 18.21 10.59
C GLN A 115 -17.31 19.57 10.25
N ASP A 116 -16.40 19.65 9.28
CA ASP A 116 -15.78 20.90 8.85
C ASP A 116 -16.03 21.10 7.36
N MET A 117 -16.37 22.33 6.95
CA MET A 117 -16.16 22.79 5.56
C MET A 117 -14.75 22.36 5.12
N PRO A 118 -14.55 21.97 3.84
CA PRO A 118 -13.33 21.31 3.39
C PRO A 118 -12.09 22.08 3.85
N LYS A 119 -11.38 21.52 4.83
CA LYS A 119 -9.98 21.86 5.03
C LYS A 119 -9.26 21.26 3.84
N PHE A 120 -8.88 22.11 2.89
CA PHE A 120 -8.04 21.73 1.77
C PHE A 120 -6.64 21.43 2.30
N GLU A 121 -6.51 20.30 2.97
CA GLU A 121 -5.24 19.77 3.39
C GLU A 121 -4.79 18.82 2.28
N PHE A 122 -3.72 19.24 1.60
CA PHE A 122 -3.05 18.42 0.60
C PHE A 122 -2.37 17.26 1.30
N TYR A 123 -3.08 16.14 1.37
CA TYR A 123 -2.47 14.87 1.74
C TYR A 123 -1.95 14.21 0.47
N GLU A 124 -0.75 14.59 0.07
CA GLU A 124 0.04 13.75 -0.82
C GLU A 124 0.46 12.52 0.00
N ASN A 125 -0.35 11.45 -0.07
CA ASN A 125 -0.01 10.11 0.46
C ASN A 125 1.45 9.81 0.24
#